data_AF-R6BQA5-F1
#
_entry.id   AF-R6BQA5-F1
#
_cell.length_a   1.000
_cell.length_b   1.000
_cell.length_c   1.000
_cell.angle_alpha   90.00
_cell.angle_beta   90.00
_cell.angle_gamma   90.00
#
_symmetry.space_group_name_H-M   'P 1'
#
loop_
_entity.id
_entity.type
_entity.pdbx_description
1 polymer ?
#
loop_
_entity_poly.entity_id
_entity_poly.type
_entity_poly.pdbx_seq_one_letter_code
_entity_poly.pdbx_strand_id
1 'polypeptide(L)' 'MTPNPNRLDLLDRLIDEYRIDAVVEITLQACHTYNVETLGIKQFVNEKKGIPYMAVETDYSTADIGQINTRMAAFIEML' A
#
# COMPACT_ATOMS: atom_id res chain seq x y z
N MET A 1 -13.49 -3.41 11.12
CA MET A 1 -14.77 -2.78 11.52
C MET A 1 -14.75 -1.34 11.04
N THR A 2 -15.90 -0.76 10.69
CA THR A 2 -16.00 0.58 10.10
C THR A 2 -16.58 1.57 11.12
N PRO A 3 -15.96 2.74 11.33
CA PRO A 3 -14.69 3.18 10.74
C PRO A 3 -13.48 2.43 11.33
N ASN A 4 -12.37 2.41 10.60
CA ASN A 4 -11.13 1.72 10.98
C ASN A 4 -9.95 2.71 11.24
N PRO A 5 -10.09 3.69 12.14
CA PRO A 5 -9.08 4.74 12.34
C PRO A 5 -7.74 4.18 12.84
N ASN A 6 -7.78 3.11 13.65
CA ASN A 6 -6.60 2.47 14.21
C ASN A 6 -5.59 2.01 13.14
N ARG A 7 -6.07 1.65 11.93
CA ARG A 7 -5.19 1.29 10.81
C ARG A 7 -4.35 2.47 10.36
N LEU A 8 -4.96 3.66 10.25
CA LEU A 8 -4.27 4.89 9.88
C LEU A 8 -3.31 5.33 10.98
N ASP A 9 -3.72 5.27 12.25
CA ASP A 9 -2.86 5.67 13.37
C ASP A 9 -1.63 4.77 13.49
N LEU A 10 -1.81 3.46 13.28
CA LEU A 10 -0.69 2.52 13.25
C LEU A 10 0.23 2.81 12.06
N LEU A 11 -0.33 3.02 10.87
CA LEU A 11 0.45 3.35 9.67
C LEU A 11 1.24 4.66 9.84
N ASP A 12 0.62 5.70 10.44
CA ASP A 12 1.25 7.00 10.74
C ASP A 12 2.51 6.80 11.58
N ARG A 13 2.36 6.03 12.67
CA ARG A 13 3.44 5.73 13.62
C ARG A 13 4.55 4.92 12.96
N LEU A 14 4.22 3.87 12.22
CA LEU A 14 5.21 3.00 11.59
C LEU A 14 6.02 3.73 10.51
N ILE A 15 5.38 4.60 9.72
CA ILE A 15 6.08 5.40 8.71
C ILE A 15 7.14 6.30 9.38
N ASP A 16 6.79 6.97 10.48
CA ASP A 16 7.71 7.88 11.16
C ASP A 16 8.81 7.14 11.93
N GLU A 17 8.44 6.07 12.64
CA GLU A 17 9.36 5.29 13.49
C GLU A 17 10.46 4.61 12.66
N TYR A 18 10.08 4.00 11.53
CA TYR A 18 11.00 3.31 10.65
C TYR A 18 11.61 4.20 9.57
N ARG A 19 11.21 5.48 9.50
CA ARG A 19 11.64 6.44 8.46
C ARG A 19 11.45 5.87 7.06
N ILE A 20 10.23 5.45 6.78
CA ILE A 20 9.87 4.78 5.53
C ILE A 20 9.92 5.77 4.37
N ASP A 21 10.59 5.41 3.28
CA ASP A 21 10.66 6.22 2.06
C ASP A 21 9.43 6.05 1.15
N ALA A 22 8.76 4.89 1.20
CA ALA A 22 7.55 4.61 0.42
C ALA A 22 6.72 3.44 0.97
N VAL A 23 5.43 3.39 0.64
CA VAL A 23 4.50 2.34 1.10
C VAL A 23 4.01 1.48 -0.07
N VAL A 24 4.09 0.16 0.08
CA VAL A 24 3.44 -0.81 -0.81
C VAL A 24 2.30 -1.48 -0.05
N GLU A 25 1.07 -1.28 -0.52
CA GLU A 25 -0.11 -1.99 -0.01
C GLU A 25 -0.38 -3.22 -0.88
N ILE A 26 -0.52 -4.38 -0.25
CA ILE A 26 -0.86 -5.63 -0.92
C ILE A 26 -2.28 -6.02 -0.51
N THR A 27 -3.14 -6.22 -1.49
CA THR A 27 -4.52 -6.66 -1.30
C THR A 27 -4.72 -7.99 -2.03
N LEU A 28 -5.25 -9.01 -1.34
CA LEU A 28 -5.58 -10.26 -2.00
C LEU A 28 -6.84 -10.08 -2.86
N GLN A 29 -6.90 -10.76 -4.01
CA GLN A 29 -8.10 -10.78 -4.84
C GLN A 29 -9.32 -11.23 -4.01
N ALA A 30 -10.45 -10.55 -4.21
CA ALA A 30 -11.69 -10.68 -3.43
C ALA A 30 -11.61 -10.20 -1.96
N CYS A 31 -10.52 -9.56 -1.53
CA CYS A 31 -10.44 -8.91 -0.23
C CYS A 31 -11.13 -7.53 -0.25
N HIS A 32 -12.47 -7.53 -0.34
CA HIS A 32 -13.25 -6.32 -0.55
C HIS A 32 -13.04 -5.23 0.51
N THR A 33 -12.91 -5.60 1.78
CA THR A 33 -12.78 -4.62 2.86
C THR A 33 -11.51 -3.80 2.74
N TYR A 34 -10.38 -4.44 2.43
CA TYR A 34 -9.11 -3.75 2.27
C TYR A 34 -9.07 -2.97 0.96
N ASN A 35 -9.63 -3.53 -0.12
CA ASN A 35 -9.73 -2.83 -1.41
C ASN A 35 -10.55 -1.54 -1.32
N VAL A 36 -11.66 -1.55 -0.57
CA VAL A 36 -12.46 -0.32 -0.31
C VAL A 36 -11.67 0.71 0.50
N GLU A 37 -10.85 0.28 1.46
CA GLU A 37 -10.02 1.18 2.27
C GLU A 37 -8.80 1.75 1.52
N THR A 38 -8.32 1.10 0.45
CA THR A 38 -7.11 1.47 -0.32
C THR A 38 -7.08 2.93 -0.72
N LEU A 39 -8.20 3.52 -1.12
CA LEU A 39 -8.25 4.94 -1.52
C LEU A 39 -7.87 5.87 -0.36
N GLY A 40 -8.42 5.62 0.83
CA GLY A 40 -8.13 6.40 2.03
C GLY A 40 -6.68 6.25 2.48
N ILE A 41 -6.13 5.03 2.38
CA ILE A 41 -4.70 4.79 2.67
C ILE A 41 -3.82 5.54 1.68
N LYS A 42 -4.11 5.46 0.38
CA LYS A 42 -3.36 6.17 -0.66
C LYS A 42 -3.36 7.69 -0.42
N GLN A 43 -4.52 8.27 -0.14
CA GLN A 43 -4.64 9.70 0.14
C GLN A 43 -3.84 10.08 1.38
N PHE A 44 -3.95 9.30 2.45
CA PHE A 44 -3.18 9.52 3.66
C PHE A 44 -1.66 9.50 3.40
N VAL A 45 -1.15 8.48 2.71
CA VAL A 45 0.28 8.34 2.44
C VAL A 45 0.78 9.46 1.50
N ASN A 46 0.09 9.71 0.40
CA ASN A 46 0.53 10.71 -0.57
C ASN A 46 0.35 12.15 -0.06
N GLU A 47 -0.80 12.47 0.54
CA GLU A 47 -1.16 13.86 0.87
C GLU A 47 -0.69 14.27 2.27
N LYS A 48 -0.79 13.37 3.27
CA LYS A 48 -0.38 13.68 4.65
C LYS A 48 1.12 13.40 4.87
N LYS A 49 1.60 12.24 4.43
CA LYS A 49 3.02 11.85 4.63
C LYS A 49 3.94 12.36 3.53
N GLY A 50 3.42 12.63 2.34
CA GLY A 50 4.21 13.16 1.23
C GLY A 50 5.18 12.14 0.64
N ILE A 51 4.96 10.85 0.86
CA ILE A 51 5.82 9.76 0.37
C ILE A 51 5.12 8.93 -0.70
N PRO A 52 5.85 8.28 -1.61
CA PRO A 52 5.25 7.45 -2.66
C PRO A 52 4.45 6.26 -2.13
N TYR A 53 3.41 5.89 -2.89
CA TYR A 53 2.50 4.80 -2.58
C TYR A 53 2.24 3.91 -3.80
N MET A 54 2.24 2.59 -3.61
CA MET A 54 1.78 1.64 -4.63
C MET A 54 0.81 0.61 -4.04
N ALA A 55 -0.33 0.41 -4.71
CA ALA A 55 -1.25 -0.69 -4.45
C ALA A 55 -0.98 -1.86 -5.42
N VAL A 56 -0.88 -3.07 -4.88
CA VAL A 56 -0.72 -4.33 -5.60
C VAL A 56 -1.88 -5.24 -5.21
N GLU A 57 -2.68 -5.65 -6.20
CA GLU A 57 -3.67 -6.72 -6.03
C GLU A 57 -3.10 -8.01 -6.63
N THR A 58 -3.17 -9.10 -5.88
CA THR A 58 -2.60 -10.40 -6.27
C THR A 58 -3.40 -11.55 -5.65
N ASP A 59 -3.10 -12.79 -6.03
CA ASP A 59 -3.66 -14.00 -5.44
C ASP A 59 -2.54 -14.98 -5.04
N TYR A 60 -2.89 -16.24 -4.76
CA TYR A 60 -1.90 -17.26 -4.39
C TYR A 60 -1.24 -17.93 -5.61
N SER A 61 -1.61 -17.56 -6.83
CA SER A 61 -1.02 -18.10 -8.04
C SER A 61 0.33 -17.44 -8.33
N THR A 62 1.03 -17.98 -9.32
CA THR A 62 2.28 -17.40 -9.82
C THR A 62 2.08 -16.61 -11.11
N ALA A 63 0.82 -16.35 -11.49
CA ALA A 63 0.48 -15.84 -12.82
C ALA A 63 0.92 -14.37 -13.03
N ASP A 64 0.97 -13.58 -11.96
CA ASP A 64 1.24 -12.14 -11.98
C ASP A 64 2.66 -11.76 -11.54
N ILE A 65 3.51 -12.73 -11.16
CA ILE A 65 4.88 -12.51 -10.68
C ILE A 65 5.68 -11.60 -11.62
N GLY A 66 5.61 -11.84 -12.93
CA GLY A 66 6.34 -11.02 -13.91
C GLY A 66 5.88 -9.55 -13.92
N GLN A 67 4.58 -9.32 -13.78
CA GLN A 67 4.00 -7.98 -13.71
C GLN A 67 4.40 -7.28 -12.40
N ILE A 68 4.29 -7.98 -11.27
CA ILE A 68 4.68 -7.44 -9.96
C ILE A 68 6.16 -7.06 -9.97
N ASN A 69 7.05 -7.93 -10.46
CA ASN A 69 8.48 -7.64 -10.54
C ASN A 69 8.77 -6.36 -11.33
N THR A 70 8.15 -6.19 -12.51
CA THR A 70 8.34 -5.00 -13.34
C THR A 70 7.83 -3.73 -12.64
N ARG A 71 6.66 -3.81 -11.99
CA ARG A 71 6.07 -2.69 -11.26
C ARG A 71 6.88 -2.29 -10.04
N MET A 72 7.39 -3.26 -9.27
CA MET A 72 8.23 -3.01 -8.10
C MET A 72 9.58 -2.43 -8.49
N ALA A 73 10.20 -2.93 -9.56
CA ALA A 73 11.44 -2.36 -10.08
C ALA A 73 11.24 -0.88 -10.46
N ALA A 74 10.21 -0.58 -11.26
CA ALA A 74 9.91 0.79 -11.65
C ALA A 74 9.57 1.69 -10.45
N PHE A 75 8.88 1.15 -9.43
CA PHE A 75 8.55 1.91 -8.22
C PHE A 75 9.79 2.30 -7.42
N ILE A 76 10.72 1.36 -7.23
CA ILE A 76 11.97 1.58 -6.51
C ILE A 76 12.86 2.59 -7.25
N GLU A 77 12.92 2.54 -8.58
CA GLU A 77 13.68 3.51 -9.39
C GLU A 77 13.13 4.96 -9.31
N MET A 78 11.90 5.15 -8.81
CA MET A 78 11.29 6.48 -8.65
C MET A 78 11.42 7.06 -7.23
N LEU A 79 12.02 6.31 -6.29
CA LEU A 79 12.24 6.75 -4.90
C LEU A 79 13.51 7.61 -4.79
#